data_AF-A0A3S3RC51-F1
#
_entry.id   AF-A0A3S3RC51-F1
#
_cell.length_a   1.000
_cell.length_b   1.000
_cell.length_c   1.000
_cell.angle_alpha   90.00
_cell.angle_beta   90.00
_cell.angle_gamma   90.00
#
_symmetry.space_group_name_H-M   'P 1'
#
loop_
_entity.id
_entity.type
_entity.pdbx_description
1 polymer ?
#
loop_
_entity_poly.entity_id
_entity_poly.type
_entity_poly.pdbx_seq_one_letter_code
_entity_poly.pdbx_strand_id
1 'polypeptide(L)'
;MVGVGFIDPLALGFERVQLPSREEAAKIPTVFDVDMNYPDKERRESVSLWMKKEQGVVIYLLDSLRFAEKQAVYTYTPAEEEEKSWQKAGTGHFDFFAMNVLLQKAALDLMILLDLRPDVIHCHDGHAAILPAMLWEDSGYRQFFCQTGVVVTVHNAGLGYHQDVDDLDFAEAITGLPGSVIRSGLFNKAFNPFVAAAGYAQMNTVSENYARELQETDEDIRTGWLGHEFLKKGVELVGITNGVNPEDFNPTQGKKMGLAADFNPETGKLDGKRLCKKEMLHSCREVSRESGDWAAVKQYGSLGDTPESPLFTFIGRLTAQKGVDILLQAVSLLVTIPTDFQLLVLGSGESGLEQKLQDLAEDETFRGRI
;
A
#
# COMPACT_ATOMS: atom_id res chain seq x y z
N MET A 1 -4.54 -15.75 -20.61
CA MET A 1 -4.75 -14.47 -19.90
C MET A 1 -3.74 -13.48 -20.45
N VAL A 2 -4.18 -12.30 -20.86
CA VAL A 2 -3.30 -11.21 -21.33
C VAL A 2 -3.40 -10.11 -20.28
N GLY A 3 -2.69 -10.25 -19.16
CA GLY A 3 -2.78 -9.31 -18.04
C GLY A 3 -1.70 -9.56 -16.97
N VAL A 4 -1.49 -8.58 -16.09
CA VAL A 4 -0.55 -8.66 -14.96
C VAL A 4 -1.35 -9.08 -13.72
N GLY A 5 -1.51 -10.38 -13.54
CA GLY A 5 -2.39 -10.93 -12.49
C GLY A 5 -3.83 -10.49 -12.71
N PHE A 6 -4.38 -9.79 -11.73
CA PHE A 6 -5.72 -9.19 -11.75
C PHE A 6 -5.80 -7.83 -12.47
N ILE A 7 -4.67 -7.26 -12.91
CA ILE A 7 -4.65 -5.99 -13.66
C ILE A 7 -4.84 -6.28 -15.14
N ASP A 8 -5.79 -5.59 -15.78
CA ASP A 8 -5.93 -5.51 -17.24
C ASP A 8 -5.19 -4.26 -17.77
N PRO A 9 -3.95 -4.40 -18.27
CA PRO A 9 -3.14 -3.25 -18.67
C PRO A 9 -3.70 -2.56 -19.91
N LEU A 10 -4.30 -3.32 -20.83
CA LEU A 10 -4.86 -2.78 -22.07
C LEU A 10 -6.08 -1.89 -21.75
N ALA A 11 -6.96 -2.34 -20.86
CA ALA A 11 -8.09 -1.54 -20.42
C ALA A 11 -7.66 -0.24 -19.71
N LEU A 12 -6.50 -0.25 -19.05
CA LEU A 12 -5.91 0.92 -18.39
C LEU A 12 -5.07 1.82 -19.31
N GLY A 13 -5.00 1.50 -20.61
CA GLY A 13 -4.28 2.28 -21.61
C GLY A 13 -2.77 2.06 -21.63
N PHE A 14 -2.29 0.92 -21.14
CA PHE A 14 -0.89 0.53 -21.28
C PHE A 14 -0.62 -0.16 -22.62
N GLU A 15 0.59 0.02 -23.13
CA GLU A 15 1.10 -0.60 -24.34
C GLU A 15 2.25 -1.55 -24.02
N ARG A 16 2.40 -2.65 -24.77
CA ARG A 16 3.54 -3.56 -24.62
C ARG A 16 4.82 -2.86 -25.05
N VAL A 17 5.86 -2.91 -24.20
CA VAL A 17 7.16 -2.31 -24.52
C VAL A 17 8.01 -3.29 -25.29
N GLN A 18 8.57 -2.84 -26.42
CA GLN A 18 9.65 -3.57 -27.08
C GLN A 18 11.00 -3.17 -26.49
N LEU A 19 11.74 -4.14 -25.95
CA LEU A 19 13.08 -3.93 -25.42
C LEU A 19 14.14 -4.15 -26.52
N PRO A 20 15.24 -3.38 -26.51
CA PRO A 20 16.35 -3.61 -27.43
C PRO A 20 16.96 -5.00 -27.22
N SER A 21 16.90 -5.88 -28.23
CA SER A 21 17.57 -7.19 -28.23
C SER A 21 18.85 -7.15 -29.09
N ARG A 22 19.83 -7.99 -28.74
CA ARG A 22 21.10 -8.09 -29.49
C ARG A 22 20.96 -8.68 -30.90
N GLU A 23 19.82 -9.30 -31.24
CA GLU A 23 19.55 -9.84 -32.57
C GLU A 23 18.35 -9.13 -33.22
N GLU A 24 18.46 -8.87 -34.52
CA GLU A 24 17.44 -8.21 -35.35
C GLU A 24 16.08 -8.91 -35.25
N ALA A 25 15.06 -8.10 -34.98
CA ALA A 25 13.64 -8.41 -34.85
C ALA A 25 13.10 -9.56 -35.73
N ALA A 26 12.73 -10.68 -35.10
CA ALA A 26 11.67 -11.55 -35.59
C ALA A 26 10.98 -12.35 -34.46
N LYS A 27 9.76 -11.92 -34.10
CA LYS A 27 8.65 -12.77 -33.59
C LYS A 27 8.76 -13.38 -32.18
N ILE A 28 9.26 -12.68 -31.18
CA ILE A 28 9.06 -13.08 -29.77
C ILE A 28 8.63 -11.85 -28.96
N PRO A 29 7.62 -11.93 -28.07
CA PRO A 29 7.36 -10.87 -27.12
C PRO A 29 8.61 -10.58 -26.29
N THR A 30 8.89 -9.30 -26.13
CA THR A 30 10.06 -8.68 -25.52
C THR A 30 10.13 -8.99 -24.02
N VAL A 31 10.71 -10.14 -23.72
CA VAL A 31 11.05 -10.59 -22.38
C VAL A 31 12.55 -10.41 -22.13
N PHE A 32 12.90 -10.12 -20.89
CA PHE A 32 14.26 -10.24 -20.38
C PHE A 32 14.23 -11.13 -19.14
N ASP A 33 15.34 -11.80 -18.85
CA ASP A 33 15.42 -12.72 -17.73
C ASP A 33 16.06 -12.04 -16.53
N VAL A 34 15.46 -12.25 -15.36
CA VAL A 34 15.97 -11.79 -14.06
C VAL A 34 16.42 -13.00 -13.25
N ASP A 35 17.64 -12.96 -12.72
CA ASP A 35 18.14 -14.03 -11.86
C ASP A 35 17.37 -14.05 -10.52
N MET A 36 16.76 -15.19 -10.20
CA MET A 36 15.87 -15.40 -9.04
C MET A 36 16.25 -16.72 -8.34
N ASN A 37 17.55 -16.86 -8.03
CA ASN A 37 18.15 -18.08 -7.52
C ASN A 37 17.59 -18.49 -6.15
N TYR A 38 17.56 -19.80 -5.90
CA TYR A 38 17.32 -20.40 -4.58
C TYR A 38 18.62 -21.08 -4.11
N PRO A 39 18.76 -21.43 -2.81
CA PRO A 39 20.03 -21.91 -2.25
C PRO A 39 20.71 -23.02 -3.07
N ASP A 40 19.92 -23.99 -3.53
CA ASP A 40 20.43 -25.16 -4.26
C ASP A 40 20.13 -25.11 -5.77
N LYS A 41 19.69 -23.95 -6.30
CA LYS A 41 19.18 -23.86 -7.67
C LYS A 41 19.34 -22.48 -8.29
N GLU A 42 20.11 -22.44 -9.38
CA GLU A 42 20.08 -21.31 -10.30
C GLU A 42 18.73 -21.25 -11.02
N ARG A 43 18.13 -20.06 -11.05
CA ARG A 43 16.82 -19.84 -11.65
C ARG A 43 16.78 -18.46 -12.29
N ARG A 44 16.09 -18.39 -13.43
CA ARG A 44 15.70 -17.15 -14.08
C ARG A 44 14.19 -17.05 -14.17
N GLU A 45 13.70 -15.83 -14.08
CA GLU A 45 12.30 -15.51 -14.36
C GLU A 45 12.23 -14.54 -15.52
N SER A 46 11.47 -14.91 -16.54
CA SER A 46 11.23 -14.04 -17.68
C SER A 46 10.22 -12.96 -17.30
N VAL A 47 10.61 -11.72 -17.52
CA VAL A 47 9.83 -10.51 -17.26
C VAL A 47 9.55 -9.83 -18.59
N SER A 48 8.28 -9.49 -18.81
CA SER A 48 7.82 -8.63 -19.89
C SER A 48 7.26 -7.34 -19.31
N LEU A 49 7.03 -6.34 -20.16
CA LEU A 49 6.69 -5.01 -19.69
C LEU A 49 5.51 -4.41 -20.43
N TRP A 50 4.79 -3.60 -19.68
CA TRP A 50 3.83 -2.64 -20.20
C TRP A 50 4.28 -1.23 -19.83
N MET A 51 3.96 -0.24 -20.67
CA MET A 51 4.25 1.17 -20.42
C MET A 51 3.06 2.05 -20.73
N LYS A 52 2.89 3.08 -19.92
CA LYS A 52 1.94 4.17 -20.13
C LYS A 52 2.62 5.49 -19.81
N LYS A 53 2.33 6.52 -20.59
CA LYS A 53 2.68 7.91 -20.24
C LYS A 53 1.44 8.62 -19.74
N GLU A 54 1.52 9.18 -18.53
CA GLU A 54 0.39 9.85 -17.90
C GLU A 54 0.89 11.09 -17.17
N GLN A 55 0.36 12.26 -17.53
CA GLN A 55 0.68 13.56 -16.91
C GLN A 55 2.20 13.85 -16.80
N GLY A 56 2.98 13.44 -17.80
CA GLY A 56 4.44 13.64 -17.82
C GLY A 56 5.26 12.57 -17.09
N VAL A 57 4.60 11.58 -16.48
CA VAL A 57 5.23 10.42 -15.83
C VAL A 57 5.17 9.22 -16.76
N VAL A 58 6.26 8.45 -16.81
CA VAL A 58 6.29 7.14 -17.50
C VAL A 58 6.09 6.07 -16.46
N ILE A 59 5.04 5.27 -16.61
CA ILE A 59 4.68 4.18 -15.71
C ILE A 59 5.01 2.86 -16.41
N TYR A 60 5.77 2.00 -15.74
CA TYR A 60 6.05 0.65 -16.20
C TYR A 60 5.31 -0.37 -15.32
N LEU A 61 4.66 -1.35 -15.93
CA LEU A 61 4.16 -2.54 -15.23
C LEU A 61 5.01 -3.73 -15.62
N LEU A 62 5.55 -4.41 -14.61
CA LEU A 62 6.26 -5.67 -14.78
C LEU A 62 5.25 -6.81 -14.87
N ASP A 63 5.44 -7.67 -15.85
CA ASP A 63 4.60 -8.83 -16.12
C ASP A 63 5.43 -10.10 -16.14
N SER A 64 5.18 -11.00 -15.20
CA SER A 64 5.82 -12.30 -15.07
C SER A 64 4.79 -13.32 -14.61
N LEU A 65 5.07 -14.61 -14.80
CA LEU A 65 4.18 -15.68 -14.33
C LEU A 65 3.86 -15.54 -12.84
N ARG A 66 4.85 -15.13 -12.03
CA ARG A 66 4.70 -14.93 -10.58
C ARG A 66 3.63 -13.92 -10.21
N PHE A 67 3.52 -12.82 -10.98
CA PHE A 67 2.46 -11.82 -10.80
C PHE A 67 1.15 -12.27 -11.43
N ALA A 68 1.22 -12.95 -12.59
CA ALA A 68 0.06 -13.45 -13.33
C ALA A 68 -0.80 -14.47 -12.56
N GLU A 69 -0.19 -15.20 -11.62
CA GLU A 69 -0.89 -16.17 -10.76
C GLU A 69 -1.72 -15.54 -9.64
N LYS A 70 -1.61 -14.23 -9.39
CA LYS A 70 -2.25 -13.55 -8.25
C LYS A 70 -3.57 -12.89 -8.65
N GLN A 71 -4.59 -13.04 -7.82
CA GLN A 71 -5.90 -12.42 -8.05
C GLN A 71 -6.16 -11.14 -7.24
N ALA A 72 -5.26 -10.75 -6.34
CA ALA A 72 -5.31 -9.48 -5.63
C ALA A 72 -3.93 -8.97 -5.22
N VAL A 73 -3.87 -7.68 -4.84
CA VAL A 73 -2.67 -7.06 -4.27
C VAL A 73 -2.44 -7.63 -2.86
N TYR A 74 -1.20 -8.02 -2.56
CA TYR A 74 -0.68 -8.45 -1.25
C TYR A 74 -1.27 -9.73 -0.63
N THR A 75 -2.56 -9.99 -0.74
CA THR A 75 -3.24 -11.09 -0.04
C THR A 75 -4.01 -12.00 -0.98
N TYR A 76 -4.23 -13.24 -0.56
CA TYR A 76 -5.12 -14.16 -1.25
C TYR A 76 -6.59 -13.74 -1.18
N THR A 77 -7.32 -14.08 -2.23
CA THR A 77 -8.77 -13.91 -2.37
C THR A 77 -9.53 -15.16 -1.93
N PRO A 78 -10.85 -15.06 -1.65
CA PRO A 78 -11.70 -16.23 -1.44
C PRO A 78 -11.68 -17.21 -2.63
N ALA A 79 -11.61 -16.71 -3.87
CA ALA A 79 -11.55 -17.54 -5.06
C ALA A 79 -10.24 -18.36 -5.15
N GLU A 80 -9.12 -17.77 -4.75
CA GLU A 80 -7.83 -18.47 -4.62
C GLU A 80 -7.89 -19.56 -3.54
N GLU A 81 -8.56 -19.31 -2.41
CA GLU A 81 -8.73 -20.32 -1.36
C GLU A 81 -9.59 -21.51 -1.83
N GLU A 82 -10.65 -21.25 -2.60
CA GLU A 82 -11.51 -22.28 -3.19
C GLU A 82 -10.74 -23.15 -4.18
N GLU A 83 -9.86 -22.57 -4.99
CA GLU A 83 -9.00 -23.31 -5.93
C GLU A 83 -7.90 -24.08 -5.18
N LYS A 84 -7.30 -23.46 -4.16
CA LYS A 84 -6.15 -23.97 -3.42
C LYS A 84 -6.36 -23.72 -1.93
N SER A 85 -6.77 -24.75 -1.21
CA SER A 85 -7.15 -24.66 0.22
C SER A 85 -6.07 -24.13 1.18
N TRP A 86 -4.81 -24.10 0.77
CA TRP A 86 -3.70 -23.53 1.54
C TRP A 86 -3.52 -22.02 1.34
N GLN A 87 -4.10 -21.44 0.28
CA GLN A 87 -4.11 -20.00 -0.01
C GLN A 87 -5.23 -19.31 0.76
N LYS A 88 -5.05 -19.11 2.07
CA LYS A 88 -6.09 -18.58 2.96
C LYS A 88 -6.47 -17.14 2.62
N ALA A 89 -7.76 -16.88 2.37
CA ALA A 89 -8.23 -15.56 2.02
C ALA A 89 -7.86 -14.52 3.10
N GLY A 90 -7.35 -13.37 2.66
CA GLY A 90 -6.90 -12.30 3.54
C GLY A 90 -5.51 -12.50 4.15
N THR A 91 -4.84 -13.65 3.97
CA THR A 91 -3.43 -13.80 4.34
C THR A 91 -2.52 -13.33 3.22
N GLY A 92 -1.31 -12.88 3.59
CA GLY A 92 -0.31 -12.44 2.62
C GLY A 92 0.11 -13.55 1.66
N HIS A 93 0.49 -13.18 0.44
CA HIS A 93 1.06 -14.11 -0.54
C HIS A 93 2.29 -14.80 0.04
N PHE A 94 2.36 -16.14 -0.02
CA PHE A 94 3.48 -16.89 0.58
C PHE A 94 4.83 -16.50 -0.03
N ASP A 95 4.83 -16.09 -1.31
CA ASP A 95 6.01 -15.72 -2.08
C ASP A 95 6.21 -14.20 -2.16
N PHE A 96 5.62 -13.41 -1.25
CA PHE A 96 5.70 -11.95 -1.25
C PHE A 96 7.14 -11.43 -1.37
N PHE A 97 8.10 -12.07 -0.67
CA PHE A 97 9.48 -11.62 -0.69
C PHE A 97 10.11 -11.81 -2.08
N ALA A 98 9.85 -12.95 -2.72
CA ALA A 98 10.30 -13.19 -4.08
C ALA A 98 9.64 -12.25 -5.09
N MET A 99 8.37 -11.89 -4.90
CA MET A 99 7.69 -10.86 -5.69
C MET A 99 8.38 -9.49 -5.56
N ASN A 100 8.71 -9.09 -4.32
CA ASN A 100 9.39 -7.82 -4.04
C ASN A 100 10.81 -7.79 -4.63
N VAL A 101 11.58 -8.89 -4.51
CA VAL A 101 12.92 -8.99 -5.08
C VAL A 101 12.87 -8.96 -6.61
N LEU A 102 11.92 -9.67 -7.22
CA LEU A 102 11.71 -9.63 -8.68
C LEU A 102 11.42 -8.21 -9.15
N LEU A 103 10.53 -7.48 -8.46
CA LEU A 103 10.22 -6.08 -8.78
C LEU A 103 11.47 -5.21 -8.80
N GLN A 104 12.31 -5.33 -7.77
CA GLN A 104 13.50 -4.50 -7.61
C GLN A 104 14.60 -4.85 -8.61
N LYS A 105 14.91 -6.14 -8.81
CA LYS A 105 15.92 -6.58 -9.78
C LYS A 105 15.48 -6.26 -11.21
N ALA A 106 14.23 -6.55 -11.56
CA ALA A 106 13.69 -6.20 -12.87
C ALA A 106 13.71 -4.69 -13.14
N ALA A 107 13.48 -3.85 -12.13
CA ALA A 107 13.59 -2.40 -12.29
C ALA A 107 15.05 -1.96 -12.59
N LEU A 108 16.03 -2.51 -11.87
CA LEU A 108 17.46 -2.25 -12.12
C LEU A 108 17.88 -2.70 -13.53
N ASP A 109 17.53 -3.93 -13.89
CA ASP A 109 17.81 -4.50 -15.22
C ASP A 109 17.13 -3.69 -16.32
N LEU A 110 15.88 -3.28 -16.13
CA LEU A 110 15.15 -2.45 -17.08
C LEU A 110 15.83 -1.09 -17.31
N MET A 111 16.25 -0.43 -16.23
CA MET A 111 16.97 0.84 -16.35
C MET A 111 18.26 0.67 -17.16
N ILE A 112 18.98 -0.44 -16.99
CA ILE A 112 20.18 -0.74 -17.79
C ILE A 112 19.83 -1.00 -19.26
N LEU A 113 18.80 -1.82 -19.53
CA LEU A 113 18.36 -2.17 -20.88
C LEU A 113 17.89 -0.95 -21.68
N LEU A 114 17.34 0.06 -20.99
CA LEU A 114 16.89 1.31 -21.59
C LEU A 114 17.94 2.43 -21.53
N ASP A 115 19.14 2.16 -21.00
CA ASP A 115 20.18 3.16 -20.69
C ASP A 115 19.65 4.37 -19.88
N LEU A 116 18.73 4.10 -18.95
CA LEU A 116 18.14 5.10 -18.05
C LEU A 116 19.01 5.25 -16.80
N ARG A 117 19.62 6.43 -16.66
CA ARG A 117 20.46 6.80 -15.52
C ARG A 117 19.79 7.90 -14.72
N PRO A 118 18.88 7.56 -13.79
CA PRO A 118 18.20 8.56 -12.99
C PRO A 118 19.18 9.23 -12.02
N ASP A 119 18.96 10.52 -11.72
CA ASP A 119 19.68 11.21 -10.65
C ASP A 119 19.33 10.62 -9.28
N VAL A 120 18.09 10.17 -9.10
CA VAL A 120 17.59 9.60 -7.85
C VAL A 120 16.69 8.39 -8.14
N ILE A 121 16.91 7.31 -7.39
CA ILE A 121 15.94 6.21 -7.25
C ILE A 121 15.26 6.35 -5.89
N HIS A 122 13.93 6.45 -5.91
CA HIS A 122 13.12 6.60 -4.70
C HIS A 122 12.33 5.31 -4.44
N CYS A 123 12.78 4.56 -3.44
CA CYS A 123 12.16 3.32 -2.98
C CYS A 123 11.10 3.60 -1.91
N HIS A 124 9.91 3.03 -2.09
CA HIS A 124 8.81 3.17 -1.13
C HIS A 124 8.59 1.85 -0.37
N ASP A 125 8.71 1.91 0.96
CA ASP A 125 8.53 0.81 1.92
C ASP A 125 9.46 -0.40 1.73
N GLY A 126 9.29 -1.41 2.60
CA GLY A 126 10.08 -2.63 2.62
C GLY A 126 10.01 -3.43 1.31
N HIS A 127 8.95 -3.21 0.53
CA HIS A 127 8.78 -3.81 -0.81
C HIS A 127 9.89 -3.41 -1.79
N ALA A 128 10.51 -2.25 -1.60
CA ALA A 128 11.56 -1.70 -2.47
C ALA A 128 12.87 -1.38 -1.73
N ALA A 129 12.98 -1.73 -0.44
CA ALA A 129 14.10 -1.32 0.42
C ALA A 129 15.37 -2.17 0.24
N ILE A 130 15.34 -3.27 -0.52
CA ILE A 130 16.52 -4.12 -0.79
C ILE A 130 17.35 -3.54 -1.94
N LEU A 131 16.71 -2.80 -2.85
CA LEU A 131 17.29 -2.22 -4.06
C LEU A 131 18.58 -1.45 -3.81
N PRO A 132 18.68 -0.56 -2.79
CA PRO A 132 19.93 0.16 -2.53
C PRO A 132 21.11 -0.79 -2.28
N ALA A 133 20.92 -1.84 -1.48
CA ALA A 133 21.96 -2.81 -1.19
C ALA A 133 22.36 -3.58 -2.47
N MET A 134 21.38 -4.04 -3.27
CA MET A 134 21.67 -4.75 -4.52
C MET A 134 22.43 -3.86 -5.51
N LEU A 135 22.02 -2.59 -5.63
CA LEU A 135 22.64 -1.61 -6.53
C LEU A 135 24.12 -1.42 -6.20
N TRP A 136 24.49 -1.32 -4.92
CA TRP A 136 25.87 -1.01 -4.52
C TRP A 136 26.78 -2.24 -4.36
N GLU A 137 26.22 -3.41 -4.03
CA GLU A 137 26.98 -4.65 -3.88
C GLU A 137 27.27 -5.33 -5.22
N ASP A 138 26.35 -5.22 -6.20
CA ASP A 138 26.61 -5.71 -7.54
C ASP A 138 27.53 -4.77 -8.32
N SER A 139 28.61 -5.32 -8.89
CA SER A 139 29.60 -4.51 -9.60
C SER A 139 29.08 -3.90 -10.91
N GLY A 140 28.16 -4.57 -11.62
CA GLY A 140 27.55 -4.04 -12.83
C GLY A 140 26.63 -2.88 -12.51
N TYR A 141 25.73 -3.07 -11.54
CA TYR A 141 24.82 -2.02 -11.08
C TYR A 141 25.57 -0.81 -10.54
N ARG A 142 26.51 -1.01 -9.61
CA ARG A 142 27.28 0.08 -9.00
C ARG A 142 28.01 0.96 -10.03
N GLN A 143 28.53 0.37 -11.10
CA GLN A 143 29.23 1.14 -12.14
C GLN A 143 28.24 1.87 -13.05
N PHE A 144 27.11 1.26 -13.38
CA PHE A 144 26.08 1.89 -14.20
C PHE A 144 25.41 3.08 -13.47
N PHE A 145 25.10 2.89 -12.19
CA PHE A 145 24.40 3.87 -11.32
C PHE A 145 25.35 4.71 -10.45
N CYS A 146 26.63 4.85 -10.81
CA CYS A 146 27.64 5.50 -9.98
C CYS A 146 27.37 7.00 -9.66
N GLN A 147 26.43 7.63 -10.37
CA GLN A 147 26.01 9.01 -10.14
C GLN A 147 24.60 9.13 -9.53
N THR A 148 23.94 7.99 -9.27
CA THR A 148 22.56 7.94 -8.78
C THR A 148 22.52 7.98 -7.26
N GLY A 149 21.71 8.88 -6.70
CA GLY A 149 21.32 8.84 -5.29
C GLY A 149 20.19 7.84 -5.05
N VAL A 150 20.11 7.27 -3.84
CA VAL A 150 19.01 6.36 -3.48
C VAL A 150 18.35 6.82 -2.19
N VAL A 151 17.01 6.86 -2.19
CA VAL A 151 16.18 7.26 -1.04
C VAL A 151 15.20 6.13 -0.72
N VAL A 152 15.00 5.84 0.56
CA VAL A 152 13.98 4.91 1.04
C VAL A 152 13.00 5.65 1.97
N THR A 153 11.72 5.67 1.62
CA THR A 153 10.66 6.16 2.51
C THR A 153 10.00 5.03 3.26
N VAL A 154 9.97 5.14 4.59
CA VAL A 154 9.18 4.28 5.49
C VAL A 154 7.83 4.95 5.75
N HIS A 155 6.75 4.49 5.11
CA HIS A 155 5.39 5.03 5.33
C HIS A 155 4.74 4.40 6.55
N ASN A 156 5.13 3.17 6.86
CA ASN A 156 4.64 2.44 8.01
C ASN A 156 5.73 1.50 8.52
N ALA A 157 6.20 1.76 9.73
CA ALA A 157 7.16 0.90 10.42
C ALA A 157 6.49 -0.20 11.25
N GLY A 158 5.17 -0.43 11.14
CA GLY A 158 4.53 -1.55 11.83
C GLY A 158 5.10 -2.90 11.40
N LEU A 159 5.13 -3.88 12.31
CA LEU A 159 5.77 -5.20 12.10
C LEU A 159 5.38 -5.87 10.76
N GLY A 160 4.10 -5.85 10.38
CA GLY A 160 3.63 -6.44 9.13
C GLY A 160 4.10 -5.75 7.84
N TYR A 161 4.74 -4.58 7.94
CA TYR A 161 5.23 -3.80 6.80
C TYR A 161 6.74 -3.94 6.59
N HIS A 162 7.44 -4.61 7.51
CA HIS A 162 8.89 -4.77 7.46
C HIS A 162 9.35 -5.63 6.28
N GLN A 163 8.50 -6.56 5.84
CA GLN A 163 8.83 -7.56 4.81
C GLN A 163 9.97 -8.50 5.25
N ASP A 164 10.00 -8.84 6.54
CA ASP A 164 11.00 -9.70 7.15
C ASP A 164 10.99 -11.13 6.58
N VAL A 165 12.16 -11.74 6.49
CA VAL A 165 12.34 -13.15 6.07
C VAL A 165 13.26 -13.88 7.03
N ASP A 166 12.76 -14.98 7.61
CA ASP A 166 13.51 -15.81 8.55
C ASP A 166 14.54 -16.72 7.86
N ASP A 167 14.28 -17.12 6.61
CA ASP A 167 15.16 -18.00 5.83
C ASP A 167 16.31 -17.17 5.20
N LEU A 168 17.46 -17.15 5.89
CA LEU A 168 18.61 -16.35 5.50
C LEU A 168 19.33 -16.88 4.26
N ASP A 169 19.39 -18.21 4.09
CA ASP A 169 20.00 -18.83 2.91
C ASP A 169 19.16 -18.49 1.67
N PHE A 170 17.84 -18.53 1.80
CA PHE A 170 16.93 -18.06 0.77
C PHE A 170 17.10 -16.58 0.46
N ALA A 171 17.17 -15.72 1.48
CA ALA A 171 17.38 -14.29 1.31
C ALA A 171 18.71 -13.99 0.59
N GLU A 172 19.79 -14.67 0.96
CA GLU A 172 21.10 -14.57 0.31
C GLU A 172 21.01 -14.96 -1.18
N ALA A 173 20.46 -16.14 -1.46
CA ALA A 173 20.38 -16.67 -2.82
C ALA A 173 19.52 -15.80 -3.76
N ILE A 174 18.33 -15.39 -3.31
CA ILE A 174 17.38 -14.70 -4.18
C ILE A 174 17.78 -13.24 -4.44
N THR A 175 18.30 -12.56 -3.43
CA THR A 175 18.78 -11.17 -3.57
C THR A 175 20.11 -11.12 -4.33
N GLY A 176 20.96 -12.14 -4.17
CA GLY A 176 22.34 -12.13 -4.66
C GLY A 176 23.28 -11.26 -3.81
N LEU A 177 22.82 -10.80 -2.64
CA LEU A 177 23.63 -10.02 -1.72
C LEU A 177 24.68 -10.92 -1.04
N PRO A 178 25.87 -10.42 -0.72
CA PRO A 178 26.83 -11.18 0.07
C PRO A 178 26.28 -11.54 1.45
N GLY A 179 26.57 -12.74 1.97
CA GLY A 179 26.14 -13.13 3.32
C GLY A 179 26.53 -12.17 4.45
N SER A 180 27.58 -11.34 4.28
CA SER A 180 27.89 -10.26 5.24
C SER A 180 26.82 -9.18 5.29
N VAL A 181 26.25 -8.84 4.13
CA VAL A 181 25.16 -7.86 4.01
C VAL A 181 23.89 -8.44 4.58
N ILE A 182 23.56 -9.70 4.26
CA ILE A 182 22.44 -10.44 4.86
C ILE A 182 22.53 -10.43 6.39
N ARG A 183 23.71 -10.77 6.96
CA ARG A 183 23.93 -10.74 8.41
C ARG A 183 23.85 -9.32 9.00
N SER A 184 24.32 -8.31 8.28
CA SER A 184 24.25 -6.91 8.73
C SER A 184 22.84 -6.33 8.68
N GLY A 185 21.99 -6.87 7.81
CA GLY A 185 20.58 -6.54 7.63
C GLY A 185 19.64 -7.29 8.58
N LEU A 186 20.18 -8.05 9.56
CA LEU A 186 19.36 -8.77 10.52
C LEU A 186 18.68 -7.82 11.51
N PHE A 187 17.40 -8.08 11.75
CA PHE A 187 16.58 -7.45 12.78
C PHE A 187 15.67 -8.49 13.39
N ASN A 188 15.65 -8.61 14.71
CA ASN A 188 14.87 -9.64 15.43
C ASN A 188 15.05 -11.08 14.90
N LYS A 189 16.27 -11.41 14.43
CA LYS A 189 16.70 -12.70 13.85
C LYS A 189 16.25 -12.98 12.40
N ALA A 190 15.49 -12.08 11.79
CA ALA A 190 15.11 -12.16 10.38
C ALA A 190 15.93 -11.18 9.54
N PHE A 191 16.05 -11.45 8.24
CA PHE A 191 16.53 -10.47 7.28
C PHE A 191 15.47 -9.39 7.07
N ASN A 192 15.79 -8.14 7.39
CA ASN A 192 14.88 -7.01 7.30
C ASN A 192 15.32 -6.05 6.17
N PRO A 193 14.49 -5.87 5.12
CA PRO A 193 14.78 -4.97 4.01
C PRO A 193 15.14 -3.53 4.39
N PHE A 194 14.48 -2.94 5.38
CA PHE A 194 14.81 -1.58 5.81
C PHE A 194 16.17 -1.50 6.48
N VAL A 195 16.49 -2.46 7.34
CA VAL A 195 17.78 -2.53 8.03
C VAL A 195 18.91 -2.85 7.05
N ALA A 196 18.63 -3.63 6.02
CA ALA A 196 19.55 -3.84 4.89
C ALA A 196 19.79 -2.54 4.10
N ALA A 197 18.80 -1.64 3.99
CA ALA A 197 18.92 -0.37 3.28
C ALA A 197 19.75 0.69 4.04
N ALA A 198 19.80 0.60 5.38
CA ALA A 198 20.34 1.62 6.27
C ALA A 198 21.79 2.07 5.94
N GLY A 199 22.61 1.19 5.35
CA GLY A 199 23.98 1.52 4.93
C GLY A 199 24.12 2.09 3.51
N TYR A 200 23.03 2.16 2.75
CA TYR A 200 23.07 2.25 1.29
C TYR A 200 22.18 3.35 0.70
N ALA A 201 21.29 3.95 1.49
CA ALA A 201 20.34 4.98 1.04
C ALA A 201 20.12 6.04 2.12
N GLN A 202 19.66 7.22 1.68
CA GLN A 202 19.05 8.19 2.59
C GLN A 202 17.66 7.66 3.00
N MET A 203 17.29 7.82 4.27
CA MET A 203 16.02 7.31 4.78
C MET A 203 15.14 8.43 5.29
N ASN A 204 13.86 8.39 4.93
CA ASN A 204 12.87 9.35 5.38
C ASN A 204 11.56 8.66 5.78
N THR A 205 10.66 9.42 6.38
CA THR A 205 9.31 8.97 6.74
C THR A 205 8.28 10.07 6.48
N VAL A 206 7.00 9.81 6.78
CA VAL A 206 5.84 10.55 6.29
C VAL A 206 5.41 11.74 7.16
N SER A 207 6.17 12.08 8.20
CA SER A 207 6.07 13.34 8.94
C SER A 207 7.25 13.52 9.89
N GLU A 208 7.54 14.76 10.27
CA GLU A 208 8.53 15.11 11.30
C GLU A 208 8.17 14.52 12.66
N ASN A 209 6.88 14.44 12.98
CA ASN A 209 6.44 13.86 14.23
C ASN A 209 6.65 12.34 14.25
N TYR A 210 6.33 11.66 13.14
CA TYR A 210 6.53 10.23 13.06
C TYR A 210 8.02 9.85 13.09
N ALA A 211 8.89 10.66 12.46
CA ALA A 211 10.34 10.48 12.58
C ALA A 211 10.81 10.52 14.05
N ARG A 212 10.34 11.52 14.81
CA ARG A 212 10.63 11.63 16.26
C ARG A 212 10.04 10.47 17.05
N GLU A 213 8.79 10.08 16.80
CA GLU A 213 8.17 8.94 17.48
C GLU A 213 8.99 7.66 17.31
N LEU A 214 9.48 7.40 16.09
CA LEU A 214 10.31 6.23 15.78
C LEU A 214 11.71 6.28 16.41
N GLN A 215 12.34 7.45 16.49
CA GLN A 215 13.76 7.54 16.88
C GLN A 215 14.00 8.08 18.29
N GLU A 216 13.03 8.76 18.90
CA GLU A 216 13.22 9.49 20.17
C GLU A 216 12.29 9.01 21.30
N THR A 217 11.35 8.10 21.05
CA THR A 217 10.32 7.72 22.02
C THR A 217 10.11 6.21 22.15
N ASP A 218 9.58 5.78 23.29
CA ASP A 218 9.21 4.37 23.53
C ASP A 218 8.04 3.89 22.66
N GLU A 219 7.36 4.78 21.92
CA GLU A 219 6.29 4.39 20.99
C GLU A 219 6.80 3.52 19.83
N ASP A 220 8.11 3.58 19.55
CA ASP A 220 8.78 2.68 18.60
C ASP A 220 8.69 1.19 19.02
N ILE A 221 8.29 0.88 20.27
CA ILE A 221 7.95 -0.49 20.66
C ILE A 221 6.88 -1.11 19.76
N ARG A 222 5.95 -0.30 19.21
CA ARG A 222 4.88 -0.75 18.30
C ARG A 222 5.40 -1.19 16.93
N THR A 223 6.65 -0.83 16.61
CA THR A 223 7.35 -1.19 15.38
C THR A 223 8.35 -2.33 15.62
N GLY A 224 8.50 -2.80 16.85
CA GLY A 224 9.57 -3.73 17.23
C GLY A 224 10.92 -3.05 17.47
N TRP A 225 10.95 -1.72 17.64
CA TRP A 225 12.16 -0.89 17.81
C TRP A 225 12.96 -0.63 16.52
N LEU A 226 12.28 -0.56 15.38
CA LEU A 226 12.93 -0.39 14.08
C LEU A 226 13.63 0.98 13.96
N GLY A 227 13.00 2.06 14.42
CA GLY A 227 13.59 3.40 14.38
C GLY A 227 14.84 3.51 15.25
N HIS A 228 14.83 2.86 16.42
CA HIS A 228 16.00 2.76 17.29
C HIS A 228 17.12 1.91 16.66
N GLU A 229 16.78 0.88 15.89
CA GLU A 229 17.78 0.11 15.14
C GLU A 229 18.47 0.96 14.07
N PHE A 230 17.72 1.83 13.38
CA PHE A 230 18.33 2.80 12.46
C PHE A 230 19.31 3.72 13.18
N LEU A 231 18.96 4.25 14.36
CA LEU A 231 19.87 5.09 15.14
C LEU A 231 21.15 4.34 15.56
N LYS A 232 21.04 3.08 15.99
CA LYS A 232 22.23 2.26 16.32
C LYS A 232 23.17 2.09 15.11
N LYS A 233 22.61 2.09 13.91
CA LYS A 233 23.35 2.05 12.64
C LYS A 233 23.80 3.44 12.15
N GLY A 234 23.50 4.51 12.89
CA GLY A 234 23.87 5.88 12.54
C GLY A 234 22.97 6.51 11.47
N VAL A 235 21.75 6.00 11.28
CA VAL A 235 20.79 6.52 10.30
C VAL A 235 19.75 7.38 11.00
N GLU A 236 19.69 8.64 10.62
CA GLU A 236 18.64 9.59 11.02
C GLU A 236 17.49 9.55 10.00
N LEU A 237 16.25 9.47 10.49
CA LEU A 237 15.05 9.52 9.65
C LEU A 237 14.63 10.97 9.46
N VAL A 238 14.64 11.43 8.21
CA VAL A 238 14.06 12.73 7.87
C VAL A 238 12.54 12.62 7.77
N GLY A 239 11.80 13.46 8.48
CA GLY A 239 10.33 13.52 8.33
C GLY A 239 9.92 14.43 7.17
N ILE A 240 9.14 13.91 6.23
CA ILE A 240 8.55 14.66 5.12
C ILE A 240 7.04 14.43 5.14
N THR A 241 6.28 15.45 5.53
CA THR A 241 4.83 15.33 5.69
C THR A 241 4.13 14.99 4.38
N ASN A 242 3.31 13.93 4.38
CA ASN A 242 2.47 13.56 3.24
C ASN A 242 1.55 14.72 2.82
N GLY A 243 1.43 14.93 1.51
CA GLY A 243 0.57 15.94 0.92
C GLY A 243 -0.66 15.34 0.23
N VAL A 244 -1.72 16.14 0.17
CA VAL A 244 -2.84 15.96 -0.77
C VAL A 244 -2.93 17.19 -1.64
N ASN A 245 -3.45 17.07 -2.86
CA ASN A 245 -3.76 18.21 -3.69
C ASN A 245 -5.08 18.86 -3.22
N PRO A 246 -5.07 20.08 -2.65
CA PRO A 246 -6.28 20.69 -2.09
C PRO A 246 -7.37 20.94 -3.14
N GLU A 247 -7.01 21.14 -4.41
CA GLU A 247 -7.95 21.37 -5.51
C GLU A 247 -8.82 20.16 -5.85
N ASP A 248 -8.38 18.97 -5.43
CA ASP A 248 -9.14 17.73 -5.55
C ASP A 248 -10.13 17.53 -4.40
N PHE A 249 -10.13 18.44 -3.41
CA PHE A 249 -11.02 18.42 -2.24
C PHE A 249 -11.70 19.77 -1.99
N ASN A 250 -11.91 20.56 -3.04
CA ASN A 250 -12.45 21.92 -2.94
C ASN A 250 -13.99 21.93 -2.87
N PRO A 251 -14.62 22.20 -1.71
CA PRO A 251 -16.08 22.16 -1.56
C PRO A 251 -16.81 23.31 -2.27
N THR A 252 -16.09 24.32 -2.76
CA THR A 252 -16.68 25.38 -3.60
C THR A 252 -16.85 24.96 -5.06
N GLN A 253 -16.36 23.78 -5.42
CA GLN A 253 -16.52 23.16 -6.74
C GLN A 253 -17.35 21.89 -6.63
N GLY A 254 -18.48 21.95 -5.94
CA GLY A 254 -19.29 20.81 -5.54
C GLY A 254 -19.66 19.90 -6.71
N LYS A 255 -20.05 20.45 -7.87
CA LYS A 255 -20.33 19.63 -9.07
C LYS A 255 -19.14 18.78 -9.52
N LYS A 256 -17.91 19.33 -9.49
CA LYS A 256 -16.67 18.59 -9.83
C LYS A 256 -16.40 17.48 -8.81
N MET A 257 -16.72 17.77 -7.55
CA MET A 257 -16.52 16.89 -6.40
C MET A 257 -17.61 15.82 -6.22
N GLY A 258 -18.68 15.84 -7.04
CA GLY A 258 -19.85 14.99 -6.83
C GLY A 258 -20.70 15.36 -5.60
N LEU A 259 -20.58 16.60 -5.11
CA LEU A 259 -21.38 17.14 -4.02
C LEU A 259 -22.71 17.69 -4.52
N ALA A 260 -23.76 17.55 -3.70
CA ALA A 260 -25.10 18.05 -4.01
C ALA A 260 -25.17 19.58 -4.09
N ALA A 261 -24.29 20.28 -3.37
CA ALA A 261 -24.22 21.74 -3.37
C ALA A 261 -22.82 22.23 -2.97
N ASP A 262 -22.46 23.41 -3.48
CA ASP A 262 -21.23 24.08 -3.10
C ASP A 262 -21.34 24.66 -1.68
N PHE A 263 -20.24 24.62 -0.93
CA PHE A 263 -20.14 25.32 0.34
C PHE A 263 -18.72 25.83 0.57
N ASN A 264 -18.58 26.86 1.40
CA ASN A 264 -17.29 27.47 1.71
C ASN A 264 -17.13 27.62 3.23
N PRO A 265 -16.33 26.74 3.88
CA PRO A 265 -16.05 26.84 5.31
C PRO A 265 -15.31 28.12 5.70
N GLU A 266 -14.39 28.62 4.87
CA GLU A 266 -13.59 29.81 5.15
C GLU A 266 -14.44 31.08 5.24
N THR A 267 -15.48 31.17 4.39
CA THR A 267 -16.42 32.29 4.41
C THR A 267 -17.66 32.03 5.27
N GLY A 268 -17.74 30.89 5.95
CA GLY A 268 -18.91 30.49 6.76
C GLY A 268 -20.18 30.17 5.95
N LYS A 269 -20.10 29.99 4.62
CA LYS A 269 -21.24 29.64 3.77
C LYS A 269 -21.49 28.14 3.83
N LEU A 270 -22.27 27.70 4.81
CA LEU A 270 -22.45 26.28 5.15
C LEU A 270 -23.80 25.68 4.72
N ASP A 271 -24.70 26.46 4.10
CA ASP A 271 -26.01 25.94 3.67
C ASP A 271 -25.88 24.76 2.70
N GLY A 272 -24.92 24.83 1.77
CA GLY A 272 -24.61 23.72 0.86
C GLY A 272 -24.12 22.47 1.59
N LYS A 273 -23.39 22.62 2.71
CA LYS A 273 -22.96 21.48 3.55
C LYS A 273 -24.16 20.72 4.10
N ARG A 274 -25.23 21.44 4.50
CA ARG A 274 -26.47 20.83 4.98
C ARG A 274 -27.16 20.03 3.87
N LEU A 275 -27.19 20.55 2.65
CA LEU A 275 -27.74 19.85 1.48
C LEU A 275 -26.93 18.60 1.14
N CYS A 276 -25.60 18.70 1.11
CA CYS A 276 -24.71 17.55 0.89
C CYS A 276 -24.93 16.44 1.92
N LYS A 277 -25.08 16.81 3.20
CA LYS A 277 -25.37 15.85 4.25
C LYS A 277 -26.73 15.18 4.06
N LYS A 278 -27.77 15.94 3.72
CA LYS A 278 -29.10 15.39 3.46
C LYS A 278 -29.07 14.39 2.30
N GLU A 279 -28.39 14.74 1.21
CA GLU A 279 -28.23 13.85 0.05
C GLU A 279 -27.45 12.57 0.40
N MET A 280 -26.39 12.69 1.20
CA MET A 280 -25.62 11.54 1.67
C MET A 280 -26.46 10.61 2.55
N LEU A 281 -27.22 11.15 3.52
CA LEU A 281 -28.12 10.36 4.36
C LEU A 281 -29.20 9.67 3.53
N HIS A 282 -29.76 10.35 2.54
CA HIS A 282 -30.72 9.79 1.59
C HIS A 282 -30.10 8.65 0.76
N SER A 283 -28.88 8.84 0.25
CA SER A 283 -28.14 7.83 -0.51
C SER A 283 -27.88 6.56 0.32
N CYS A 284 -27.55 6.69 1.60
CA CYS A 284 -27.37 5.54 2.49
C CYS A 284 -28.67 4.77 2.76
N ARG A 285 -29.85 5.35 2.51
CA ARG A 285 -31.16 4.74 2.76
C ARG A 285 -31.81 4.12 1.53
N GLU A 286 -31.77 4.84 0.41
CA GLU A 286 -32.50 4.49 -0.81
C GLU A 286 -31.75 3.50 -1.71
N VAL A 287 -30.43 3.41 -1.58
CA VAL A 287 -29.64 2.57 -2.48
C VAL A 287 -29.91 1.09 -2.18
N SER A 288 -30.65 0.47 -3.10
CA SER A 288 -30.88 -0.97 -3.14
C SER A 288 -29.56 -1.73 -3.10
N ARG A 289 -29.50 -2.75 -2.24
CA ARG A 289 -28.36 -3.68 -2.13
C ARG A 289 -28.07 -4.46 -3.43
N GLU A 290 -28.89 -4.31 -4.47
CA GLU A 290 -28.91 -5.21 -5.63
C GLU A 290 -28.56 -4.54 -6.98
N SER A 291 -28.33 -3.22 -7.05
CA SER A 291 -27.95 -2.58 -8.33
C SER A 291 -27.16 -1.28 -8.19
N GLY A 292 -26.20 -1.05 -9.08
CA GLY A 292 -25.40 0.19 -9.18
C GLY A 292 -24.02 0.09 -8.54
N ASP A 293 -23.33 1.23 -8.39
CA ASP A 293 -21.96 1.33 -7.86
C ASP A 293 -21.80 0.79 -6.43
N TRP A 294 -22.91 0.60 -5.71
CA TRP A 294 -22.95 0.10 -4.34
C TRP A 294 -23.23 -1.41 -4.23
N ALA A 295 -23.41 -2.13 -5.34
CA ALA A 295 -23.71 -3.56 -5.33
C ALA A 295 -22.63 -4.42 -4.62
N ALA A 296 -21.39 -3.92 -4.56
CA ALA A 296 -20.29 -4.57 -3.85
C ALA A 296 -20.23 -4.21 -2.34
N VAL A 297 -21.04 -3.25 -1.88
CA VAL A 297 -21.01 -2.73 -0.51
C VAL A 297 -22.06 -3.44 0.33
N LYS A 298 -21.62 -4.18 1.34
CA LYS A 298 -22.51 -4.75 2.37
C LYS A 298 -22.83 -3.68 3.40
N GLN A 299 -24.12 -3.44 3.62
CA GLN A 299 -24.61 -2.41 4.55
C GLN A 299 -25.32 -3.05 5.75
N TYR A 300 -25.08 -2.50 6.93
CA TYR A 300 -25.65 -2.90 8.22
C TYR A 300 -26.22 -1.66 8.93
N GLY A 301 -27.24 -1.84 9.76
CA GLY A 301 -27.89 -0.73 10.48
C GLY A 301 -28.78 0.17 9.61
N SER A 302 -29.05 1.37 10.11
CA SER A 302 -29.87 2.39 9.43
C SER A 302 -29.63 3.79 10.00
N LEU A 303 -29.59 4.79 9.12
CA LEU A 303 -29.49 6.21 9.51
C LEU A 303 -30.83 6.93 9.43
N GLY A 304 -31.09 7.87 10.35
CA GLY A 304 -32.20 8.84 10.41
C GLY A 304 -32.15 9.94 9.32
N ASP A 305 -33.29 10.52 8.93
CA ASP A 305 -33.34 11.73 8.06
C ASP A 305 -33.37 12.95 8.98
N THR A 306 -32.30 13.06 9.76
CA THR A 306 -32.10 14.09 10.77
C THR A 306 -30.82 14.86 10.45
N PRO A 307 -30.79 15.65 9.36
CA PRO A 307 -29.59 16.37 8.92
C PRO A 307 -29.06 17.38 9.96
N GLU A 308 -29.88 17.74 10.96
CA GLU A 308 -29.49 18.60 12.07
C GLU A 308 -28.65 17.89 13.14
N SER A 309 -28.78 16.57 13.32
CA SER A 309 -28.03 15.80 14.32
C SER A 309 -26.56 15.66 13.91
N PRO A 310 -25.55 15.84 14.75
CA PRO A 310 -24.14 15.64 14.36
C PRO A 310 -23.92 14.27 13.71
N LEU A 311 -23.18 14.24 12.60
CA LEU A 311 -22.79 13.02 11.91
C LEU A 311 -21.30 12.81 12.10
N PHE A 312 -20.93 11.72 12.76
CA PHE A 312 -19.58 11.22 12.86
C PHE A 312 -19.33 10.25 11.71
N THR A 313 -18.18 10.34 11.07
CA THR A 313 -17.83 9.47 9.94
C THR A 313 -16.46 8.85 10.15
N PHE A 314 -16.37 7.54 9.99
CA PHE A 314 -15.09 6.83 9.92
C PHE A 314 -14.95 6.22 8.53
N ILE A 315 -13.86 6.54 7.83
CA ILE A 315 -13.54 5.95 6.52
C ILE A 315 -12.10 5.45 6.59
N GLY A 316 -11.89 4.13 6.46
CA GLY A 316 -10.55 3.57 6.50
C GLY A 316 -10.51 2.08 6.83
N ARG A 317 -9.30 1.56 7.05
CA ARG A 317 -9.10 0.16 7.44
C ARG A 317 -9.57 -0.09 8.86
N LEU A 318 -10.29 -1.19 9.06
CA LEU A 318 -10.88 -1.57 10.35
C LEU A 318 -9.88 -2.36 11.19
N THR A 319 -8.91 -1.65 11.78
CA THR A 319 -7.85 -2.24 12.61
C THR A 319 -7.73 -1.50 13.94
N ALA A 320 -7.17 -2.16 14.96
CA ALA A 320 -6.87 -1.51 16.23
C ALA A 320 -5.87 -0.35 16.07
N GLN A 321 -4.94 -0.46 15.10
CA GLN A 321 -4.00 0.62 14.75
C GLN A 321 -4.73 1.90 14.31
N LYS A 322 -5.93 1.78 13.73
CA LYS A 322 -6.78 2.91 13.32
C LYS A 322 -7.75 3.36 14.41
N GLY A 323 -7.66 2.79 15.62
CA GLY A 323 -8.48 3.16 16.78
C GLY A 323 -9.92 2.70 16.69
N VAL A 324 -10.23 1.67 15.90
CA VAL A 324 -11.60 1.16 15.76
C VAL A 324 -12.11 0.51 17.06
N ASP A 325 -11.21 -0.11 17.82
CA ASP A 325 -11.46 -0.58 19.18
C ASP A 325 -11.83 0.55 20.15
N ILE A 326 -11.22 1.73 19.99
CA ILE A 326 -11.55 2.94 20.75
C ILE A 326 -12.89 3.52 20.27
N LEU A 327 -13.13 3.56 18.95
CA LEU A 327 -14.39 4.02 18.36
C LEU A 327 -15.56 3.22 18.93
N LEU A 328 -15.46 1.88 18.94
CA LEU A 328 -16.49 1.01 19.50
C LEU A 328 -16.83 1.36 20.95
N GLN A 329 -15.81 1.57 21.79
CA GLN A 329 -16.01 1.99 23.19
C GLN A 329 -16.66 3.37 23.29
N ALA A 330 -16.24 4.33 22.46
CA ALA A 330 -16.77 5.68 22.45
C ALA A 330 -18.26 5.70 22.05
N VAL A 331 -18.67 4.90 21.08
CA VAL A 331 -20.06 4.83 20.63
C VAL A 331 -20.97 4.23 21.70
N SER A 332 -20.50 3.19 22.40
CA SER A 332 -21.21 2.65 23.57
C SER A 332 -21.39 3.68 24.69
N LEU A 333 -20.48 4.65 24.82
CA LEU A 333 -20.64 5.75 25.77
C LEU A 333 -21.59 6.84 25.25
N LEU A 334 -21.53 7.18 23.96
CA LEU A 334 -22.36 8.23 23.35
C LEU A 334 -23.86 7.96 23.50
N VAL A 335 -24.29 6.70 23.48
CA VAL A 335 -25.70 6.33 23.67
C VAL A 335 -26.25 6.70 25.06
N THR A 336 -25.37 6.84 26.05
CA THR A 336 -25.75 7.22 27.43
C THR A 336 -26.01 8.72 27.58
N ILE A 337 -25.66 9.52 26.57
CA ILE A 337 -25.77 10.97 26.58
C ILE A 337 -27.11 11.35 25.91
N PRO A 338 -27.91 12.29 26.48
CA PRO A 338 -29.19 12.71 25.93
C PRO A 338 -29.03 13.68 24.75
N THR A 339 -28.22 13.30 23.76
CA THR A 339 -27.96 14.05 22.53
C THR A 339 -28.12 13.14 21.33
N ASP A 340 -28.80 13.61 20.29
CA ASP A 340 -28.89 12.88 19.03
C ASP A 340 -27.55 12.91 18.29
N PHE A 341 -27.19 11.80 17.67
CA PHE A 341 -26.03 11.68 16.82
C PHE A 341 -26.29 10.65 15.73
N GLN A 342 -25.45 10.69 14.71
CA GLN A 342 -25.37 9.70 13.66
C GLN A 342 -23.92 9.26 13.50
N LEU A 343 -23.69 8.00 13.16
CA LEU A 343 -22.37 7.45 12.86
C LEU A 343 -22.43 6.71 11.53
N LEU A 344 -21.53 7.04 10.61
CA LEU A 344 -21.36 6.29 9.36
C LEU A 344 -19.95 5.70 9.34
N VAL A 345 -19.84 4.38 9.18
CA VAL A 345 -18.55 3.68 9.09
C VAL A 345 -18.43 3.02 7.72
N LEU A 346 -17.35 3.31 7.00
CA LEU A 346 -17.01 2.66 5.73
C LEU A 346 -15.58 2.10 5.81
N GLY A 347 -15.45 0.79 5.67
CA GLY A 347 -14.15 0.14 5.74
C GLY A 347 -14.22 -1.37 5.70
N SER A 348 -13.03 -1.97 5.62
CA SER A 348 -12.78 -3.39 5.80
C SER A 348 -11.47 -3.59 6.57
N GLY A 349 -11.30 -4.73 7.23
CA GLY A 349 -10.13 -5.02 8.05
C GLY A 349 -10.26 -6.32 8.85
N GLU A 350 -9.99 -6.23 10.15
CA GLU A 350 -9.99 -7.38 11.05
C GLU A 350 -11.42 -7.89 11.28
N SER A 351 -11.67 -9.16 10.98
CA SER A 351 -13.00 -9.79 11.06
C SER A 351 -13.67 -9.63 12.43
N GLY A 352 -12.89 -9.66 13.52
CA GLY A 352 -13.40 -9.45 14.87
C GLY A 352 -13.87 -8.02 15.16
N LEU A 353 -13.25 -7.00 14.55
CA LEU A 353 -13.69 -5.61 14.66
C LEU A 353 -14.87 -5.32 13.73
N GLU A 354 -14.86 -5.90 12.53
CA GLU A 354 -15.99 -5.87 11.61
C GLU A 354 -17.25 -6.42 12.26
N GLN A 355 -17.17 -7.61 12.86
CA GLN A 355 -18.33 -8.24 13.49
C GLN A 355 -18.89 -7.36 14.63
N LYS A 356 -18.03 -6.79 15.48
CA LYS A 356 -18.47 -5.90 16.57
C LYS A 356 -19.17 -4.65 16.05
N LEU A 357 -18.70 -4.07 14.94
CA LEU A 357 -19.36 -2.92 14.31
C LEU A 357 -20.71 -3.31 13.71
N GLN A 358 -20.81 -4.50 13.10
CA GLN A 358 -22.07 -5.03 12.59
C GLN A 358 -23.07 -5.26 13.73
N ASP A 359 -22.66 -5.94 14.80
CA ASP A 359 -23.50 -6.19 15.98
C ASP A 359 -24.02 -4.86 16.58
N LEU A 360 -23.16 -3.85 16.65
CA LEU A 360 -23.53 -2.51 17.13
C LEU A 360 -24.55 -1.82 16.22
N ALA A 361 -24.42 -1.97 14.90
CA ALA A 361 -25.33 -1.38 13.92
C ALA A 361 -26.70 -2.09 13.91
N GLU A 362 -26.75 -3.38 14.28
CA GLU A 362 -27.98 -4.18 14.34
C GLU A 362 -28.70 -4.12 15.68
N ASP A 363 -28.07 -3.58 16.73
CA ASP A 363 -28.71 -3.35 18.03
C ASP A 363 -29.82 -2.28 17.91
N GLU A 364 -31.04 -2.63 18.32
CA GLU A 364 -32.22 -1.76 18.24
C GLU A 364 -32.04 -0.41 18.96
N THR A 365 -31.14 -0.33 19.94
CA THR A 365 -30.79 0.92 20.65
C THR A 365 -30.18 1.96 19.69
N PHE A 366 -29.52 1.50 18.62
CA PHE A 366 -28.85 2.33 17.61
C PHE A 366 -29.63 2.49 16.31
N ARG A 367 -30.86 1.97 16.25
CA ARG A 367 -31.70 2.08 15.06
C ARG A 367 -31.93 3.54 14.66
N GLY A 368 -31.64 3.87 13.40
CA GLY A 368 -31.69 5.25 12.90
C GLY A 368 -30.47 6.11 13.27
N ARG A 369 -29.45 5.55 13.92
CA ARG A 369 -28.26 6.29 14.37
C ARG A 369 -26.95 5.77 13.76
N ILE A 370 -26.84 4.49 13.42
CA ILE A 370 -25.63 3.88 12.84
C ILE A 370 -25.97 3.20 11.53
#